data_AF-A0A453AQH3-F1
#
_entry.id   AF-A0A453AQH3-F1
#
_cell.length_a   1.000
_cell.length_b   1.000
_cell.length_c   1.000
_cell.angle_alpha   90.00
_cell.angle_beta   90.00
_cell.angle_gamma   90.00
#
_symmetry.space_group_name_H-M   'P 1'
#
loop_
_entity.id
_entity.type
_entity.pdbx_description
1 polymer ?
#
loop_
_entity_poly.entity_id
_entity_poly.type
_entity_poly.pdbx_seq_one_letter_code
_entity_poly.pdbx_strand_id
1 'polypeptide(L)'
;MKFTKRYETYMRGIRTAEQELPAVGLKRLKKMLKKCRSHRSPHHKTTSSSSDAEADGSRRCPGHCSVCDGSFFPSLLDEMSAVVGCFNEKAKKLLELHLASGFKKYVMWFSNRCHRNHGQLIQQGKDLVTYAIINAVAMRKILKKYDKESHGPYS
;
A
#
# COMPACT_ATOMS: atom_id res chain seq x y z
N MET A 1 13.36 9.06 11.19
CA MET A 1 13.46 7.66 10.67
C MET A 1 12.73 7.49 9.34
N LYS A 2 13.20 6.62 8.44
CA LYS A 2 12.57 6.39 7.11
C LYS A 2 11.26 5.61 7.27
N PHE A 3 10.11 6.19 6.88
CA PHE A 3 8.77 5.57 6.99
C PHE A 3 8.70 4.15 6.43
N THR A 4 9.29 3.89 5.26
CA THR A 4 9.27 2.57 4.62
C THR A 4 9.88 1.48 5.50
N LYS A 5 10.96 1.77 6.24
CA LYS A 5 11.55 0.80 7.16
C LYS A 5 10.59 0.47 8.31
N ARG A 6 9.96 1.49 8.90
CA ARG A 6 8.96 1.30 9.97
C ARG A 6 7.75 0.49 9.49
N TYR A 7 7.26 0.79 8.29
CA TYR A 7 6.17 0.08 7.65
C TYR A 7 6.52 -1.40 7.39
N GLU A 8 7.70 -1.68 6.84
CA GLU A 8 8.17 -3.06 6.61
C GLU A 8 8.32 -3.84 7.92
N THR A 9 8.86 -3.23 8.98
CA THR A 9 8.95 -3.85 10.31
C THR A 9 7.58 -4.16 10.88
N TYR A 10 6.64 -3.22 10.80
CA TYR A 10 5.26 -3.43 11.26
C TYR A 10 4.59 -4.59 10.51
N MET A 11 4.65 -4.58 9.17
CA MET A 11 4.05 -5.65 8.36
C MET A 11 4.71 -7.02 8.57
N ARG A 12 6.00 -7.06 8.94
CA ARG A 12 6.68 -8.31 9.31
C ARG A 12 6.19 -8.82 10.67
N GLY A 13 6.07 -7.94 11.66
CA GLY A 13 5.56 -8.30 12.99
C GLY A 13 4.14 -8.85 12.96
N ILE A 14 3.29 -8.32 12.07
CA ILE A 14 1.94 -8.84 11.89
C ILE A 14 1.93 -10.17 11.14
N ARG A 15 2.71 -10.32 10.05
CA ARG A 15 2.78 -11.59 9.32
C ARG A 15 3.24 -12.78 10.17
N THR A 16 4.07 -12.53 11.19
CA THR A 16 4.49 -13.55 12.15
C THR A 16 3.42 -13.90 13.19
N ALA A 17 2.48 -13.00 13.47
CA ALA A 17 1.46 -13.16 14.51
C ALA A 17 0.11 -13.67 13.95
N GLU A 18 -0.30 -13.18 12.79
CA GLU A 18 -1.55 -13.53 12.13
C GLU A 18 -1.28 -13.65 10.63
N GLN A 19 -1.32 -14.89 10.12
CA GLN A 19 -1.28 -15.30 8.70
C GLN A 19 -1.08 -14.20 7.64
N GLU A 20 -0.04 -14.37 6.81
CA GLU A 20 0.38 -13.52 5.67
C GLU A 20 -0.60 -12.41 5.23
N LEU A 21 -0.63 -11.29 5.96
CA LEU A 21 -1.37 -10.12 5.50
C LEU A 21 -0.66 -9.48 4.30
N PRO A 22 -1.40 -9.12 3.24
CA PRO A 22 -0.84 -8.40 2.11
C PRO A 22 -0.32 -7.04 2.56
N ALA A 23 0.73 -6.56 1.91
CA ALA A 23 1.33 -5.28 2.22
C ALA A 23 1.61 -4.50 0.95
N VAL A 24 1.34 -3.19 0.98
CA VAL A 24 1.79 -2.27 -0.07
C VAL A 24 3.31 -2.36 -0.26
N GLY A 25 3.72 -2.71 -1.47
CA GLY A 25 5.09 -2.83 -1.97
C GLY A 25 5.77 -1.47 -2.15
N LEU A 26 5.85 -0.67 -1.08
CA LEU A 26 6.41 0.69 -1.09
C LEU A 26 7.80 0.79 -1.72
N LYS A 27 8.62 -0.26 -1.59
CA LYS A 27 9.96 -0.31 -2.19
C LYS A 27 9.90 -0.42 -3.72
N ARG A 28 9.00 -1.24 -4.25
CA ARG A 28 8.75 -1.43 -5.69
C ARG A 28 8.19 -0.15 -6.30
N LEU A 29 7.12 0.40 -5.71
CA LEU A 29 6.51 1.66 -6.13
C LEU A 29 7.52 2.81 -6.14
N LYS A 30 8.38 2.92 -5.11
CA LYS A 30 9.45 3.92 -5.08
C LYS A 30 10.49 3.77 -6.18
N LYS A 31 10.80 2.54 -6.61
CA LYS A 31 11.74 2.29 -7.72
C LYS A 31 11.13 2.71 -9.06
N MET A 32 9.85 2.45 -9.27
CA MET A 32 9.12 2.88 -10.47
C MET A 32 9.20 4.40 -10.62
N LEU A 33 8.84 5.13 -9.56
CA LEU A 33 8.95 6.59 -9.50
C LEU A 33 10.37 7.10 -9.85
N LYS A 34 11.40 6.51 -9.24
CA LYS A 34 12.80 6.86 -9.54
C LYS A 34 13.18 6.64 -11.00
N LYS A 35 12.74 5.53 -11.61
CA LYS A 35 13.02 5.21 -13.01
C LYS A 35 12.43 6.30 -13.91
N CYS A 36 11.18 6.68 -13.66
CA CYS A 36 10.50 7.76 -14.38
C CYS A 36 11.23 9.10 -14.28
N ARG A 37 11.76 9.43 -13.09
CA ARG A 37 12.59 10.63 -12.90
C ARG A 37 13.91 10.59 -13.67
N SER A 38 14.60 9.45 -13.73
CA SER A 38 15.86 9.31 -14.48
C SER A 38 15.67 9.51 -15.99
N HIS A 39 14.54 9.08 -16.55
CA HIS A 39 14.17 9.35 -17.95
C HIS A 39 13.83 10.83 -18.22
N ARG A 40 13.66 11.66 -17.17
CA ARG A 40 13.35 13.09 -17.27
C ARG A 40 14.58 14.00 -17.20
N SER A 41 15.75 13.47 -16.84
CA SER A 41 16.97 14.28 -16.74
C SER A 41 17.59 14.44 -18.14
N PRO A 42 17.73 15.66 -18.68
CA PRO A 42 18.50 15.85 -19.90
C PRO A 42 19.96 15.54 -19.58
N HIS A 43 20.58 14.72 -20.43
CA HIS A 43 22.02 14.67 -20.55
C HIS A 43 22.50 16.08 -20.93
N HIS A 44 23.04 16.84 -19.98
CA HIS A 44 23.92 17.95 -20.28
C HIS A 44 25.28 17.34 -20.66
N LYS A 45 25.37 16.80 -21.88
CA LYS A 45 26.65 16.59 -22.55
C LYS A 45 26.60 17.40 -23.84
N THR A 46 27.16 18.60 -23.75
CA THR A 46 27.67 19.34 -24.89
C THR A 46 28.59 18.44 -25.69
N THR A 47 28.17 18.07 -26.89
CA THR A 47 29.06 17.94 -28.04
C THR A 47 28.22 18.02 -29.31
N SER A 48 28.58 19.01 -30.13
CA SER A 48 28.12 19.30 -31.48
C SER A 48 28.23 18.10 -32.42
N SER A 49 27.19 17.86 -33.24
CA SER A 49 27.28 17.76 -34.71
C SER A 49 26.00 17.14 -35.32
N SER A 50 25.35 17.92 -36.19
CA SER A 50 24.65 17.59 -37.44
C SER A 50 23.87 16.27 -37.65
N SER A 51 22.64 16.49 -38.13
CA SER A 51 21.92 15.84 -39.25
C SER A 51 21.23 14.47 -39.09
N ASP A 52 19.97 14.51 -39.54
CA ASP A 52 19.12 13.47 -40.15
C ASP A 52 18.26 12.52 -39.28
N ALA A 53 16.96 12.88 -39.28
CA ALA A 53 15.73 12.09 -39.44
C ALA A 53 15.50 10.71 -38.78
N GLU A 54 14.24 10.56 -38.34
CA GLU A 54 13.46 9.34 -38.05
C GLU A 54 13.55 8.71 -36.64
N ALA A 55 12.42 8.85 -35.93
CA ALA A 55 11.84 7.97 -34.91
C ALA A 55 12.58 7.72 -33.57
N ASP A 56 12.50 8.66 -32.62
CA ASP A 56 12.47 8.32 -31.18
C ASP A 56 11.74 9.43 -30.37
N GLY A 57 10.41 9.42 -30.42
CA GLY A 57 9.54 10.39 -29.73
C GLY A 57 9.50 10.28 -28.20
N SER A 58 10.45 9.58 -27.55
CA SER A 58 10.33 9.19 -26.13
C SER A 58 11.36 9.81 -25.18
N ARG A 59 11.83 11.05 -25.42
CA ARG A 59 12.91 11.63 -24.59
C ARG A 59 12.56 12.82 -23.70
N ARG A 60 11.31 13.25 -23.63
CA ARG A 60 10.89 14.25 -22.63
C ARG A 60 9.50 13.94 -22.12
N CYS A 61 9.40 13.44 -20.89
CA CYS A 61 8.12 13.28 -20.20
C CYS A 61 7.67 14.62 -19.61
N PRO A 62 6.59 15.23 -20.12
CA PRO A 62 6.10 16.52 -19.66
C PRO A 62 5.15 16.32 -18.48
N GLY A 63 5.60 16.50 -17.23
CA GLY A 63 4.75 16.57 -16.02
C GLY A 63 3.92 15.33 -15.63
N HIS A 64 3.63 14.45 -16.58
CA HIS A 64 2.83 13.24 -16.53
C HIS A 64 3.45 12.30 -17.57
N CYS A 65 4.04 11.21 -17.10
CA CYS A 65 4.60 10.22 -18.00
C CYS A 65 3.53 9.16 -18.17
N SER A 66 2.71 9.26 -19.23
CA SER A 66 1.59 8.34 -19.48
C SER A 66 1.99 6.86 -19.37
N VAL A 67 3.22 6.52 -19.76
CA VAL A 67 3.80 5.17 -19.63
C VAL A 67 4.07 4.79 -18.16
N CYS A 68 4.57 5.72 -17.36
CA CYS A 68 4.76 5.52 -15.92
C CYS A 68 3.45 5.54 -15.16
N ASP A 69 2.48 6.35 -15.57
CA ASP A 69 1.16 6.45 -14.95
C ASP A 69 0.37 5.16 -15.22
N GLY A 70 0.45 4.67 -16.45
CA GLY A 70 -0.11 3.39 -16.89
C GLY A 70 0.53 2.15 -16.28
N SER A 71 1.60 2.28 -15.47
CA SER A 71 2.18 1.17 -14.71
C SER A 71 2.12 1.39 -13.21
N PHE A 72 2.35 2.61 -12.73
CA PHE A 72 2.35 2.98 -11.32
C PHE A 72 0.97 2.84 -10.67
N PHE A 73 -0.06 3.46 -11.25
CA PHE A 73 -1.41 3.42 -10.67
C PHE A 73 -2.02 2.02 -10.72
N PRO A 74 -1.89 1.25 -11.82
CA PRO A 74 -2.34 -0.14 -11.82
C PRO A 74 -1.62 -0.99 -10.76
N SER A 75 -0.30 -0.81 -10.58
CA SER A 75 0.45 -1.53 -9.53
C SER A 75 0.01 -1.14 -8.12
N LEU A 76 -0.28 0.15 -7.89
CA LEU A 76 -0.78 0.64 -6.60
C LEU A 76 -2.20 0.15 -6.33
N LEU A 77 -3.06 0.14 -7.35
CA LEU A 77 -4.43 -0.33 -7.28
C LEU A 77 -4.48 -1.82 -6.93
N ASP A 78 -3.67 -2.64 -7.60
CA ASP A 78 -3.54 -4.07 -7.34
C ASP A 78 -3.13 -4.34 -5.88
N GLU A 79 -2.05 -3.68 -5.42
CA GLU A 79 -1.57 -3.81 -4.04
C GLU A 79 -2.62 -3.37 -3.01
N MET A 80 -3.32 -2.25 -3.24
CA MET A 80 -4.36 -1.76 -2.33
C MET A 80 -5.64 -2.60 -2.38
N SER A 81 -5.98 -3.17 -3.54
CA SER A 81 -7.10 -4.09 -3.69
C SER A 81 -6.92 -5.33 -2.82
N ALA A 82 -5.72 -5.91 -2.84
CA ALA A 82 -5.37 -7.03 -1.96
C ALA A 82 -5.49 -6.65 -0.47
N VAL A 83 -5.03 -5.46 -0.09
CA VAL A 83 -5.15 -4.94 1.29
C VAL A 83 -6.61 -4.80 1.72
N VAL A 84 -7.46 -4.19 0.88
CA VAL A 84 -8.88 -3.97 1.16
C VAL A 84 -9.65 -5.28 1.17
N GLY A 85 -9.37 -6.19 0.24
CA GLY A 85 -9.97 -7.52 0.18
C GLY A 85 -9.70 -8.31 1.46
N CYS A 86 -8.43 -8.37 1.89
CA CYS A 86 -8.05 -9.02 3.13
C CYS A 86 -8.71 -8.36 4.35
N PHE A 87 -8.73 -7.02 4.40
CA PHE A 87 -9.41 -6.30 5.48
C PHE A 87 -10.89 -6.63 5.56
N ASN A 88 -11.59 -6.63 4.42
CA ASN A 88 -13.02 -6.93 4.35
C ASN A 88 -13.31 -8.37 4.79
N GLU A 89 -12.50 -9.34 4.35
CA GLU A 89 -12.64 -10.73 4.76
C GLU A 89 -12.43 -10.91 6.28
N LYS A 90 -11.39 -10.29 6.84
CA LYS A 90 -11.11 -10.34 8.28
C LYS A 90 -12.17 -9.60 9.10
N ALA A 91 -12.68 -8.47 8.61
CA ALA A 91 -13.75 -7.71 9.24
C ALA A 91 -15.06 -8.53 9.26
N LYS A 92 -15.42 -9.17 8.14
CA LYS A 92 -16.56 -10.08 8.06
C LYS A 92 -16.43 -11.24 9.03
N LYS A 93 -15.28 -11.92 9.06
CA LYS A 93 -15.01 -13.00 10.03
C LYS A 93 -15.14 -12.52 11.48
N LEU A 94 -14.63 -11.34 11.80
CA LEU A 94 -14.79 -10.76 13.14
C LEU A 94 -16.27 -10.47 13.48
N LEU A 95 -17.04 -9.90 12.54
CA LEU A 95 -18.47 -9.64 12.72
C LEU A 95 -19.26 -10.94 12.87
N GLU A 96 -19.00 -11.94 12.03
CA GLU A 96 -19.63 -13.26 12.12
C GLU A 96 -19.33 -13.93 13.45
N LEU A 97 -18.08 -13.86 13.94
CA LEU A 97 -17.73 -14.35 15.28
C LEU A 97 -18.43 -13.56 16.37
N HIS A 98 -18.65 -12.25 16.21
CA HIS A 98 -19.39 -11.43 17.17
C HIS A 98 -20.89 -11.74 17.18
N LEU A 99 -21.49 -11.95 16.00
CA LEU A 99 -22.90 -12.35 15.84
C LEU A 99 -23.12 -13.78 16.34
N ALA A 100 -22.25 -14.71 15.95
CA ALA A 100 -22.22 -16.08 16.45
C ALA A 100 -21.91 -16.11 17.95
N SER A 101 -21.13 -15.17 18.49
CA SER A 101 -20.93 -14.97 19.93
C SER A 101 -22.22 -14.52 20.63
N GLY A 102 -23.13 -13.81 19.96
CA GLY A 102 -24.46 -13.48 20.49
C GLY A 102 -25.32 -14.74 20.68
N PHE A 103 -25.32 -15.64 19.69
CA PHE A 103 -25.96 -16.96 19.78
C PHE A 103 -25.24 -17.90 20.76
N LYS A 104 -23.90 -17.89 20.77
CA LYS A 104 -23.08 -18.59 21.76
C LYS A 104 -23.34 -18.05 23.16
N LYS A 105 -23.68 -16.77 23.34
CA LYS A 105 -24.03 -16.19 24.65
C LYS A 105 -25.21 -16.93 25.27
N TYR A 106 -26.20 -17.34 24.48
CA TYR A 106 -27.30 -18.20 24.94
C TYR A 106 -26.80 -19.60 25.34
N VAL A 107 -25.94 -20.23 24.53
CA VAL A 107 -25.37 -21.57 24.81
C VAL A 107 -24.38 -21.56 25.99
N MET A 108 -23.72 -20.42 26.21
CA MET A 108 -22.66 -20.21 27.18
C MET A 108 -23.18 -19.67 28.50
N TRP A 109 -24.35 -19.01 28.51
CA TRP A 109 -25.13 -18.80 29.72
C TRP A 109 -25.52 -20.14 30.38
N PHE A 110 -25.69 -21.19 29.58
CA PHE A 110 -25.81 -22.57 30.05
C PHE A 110 -24.49 -23.22 30.51
N SER A 111 -23.33 -22.67 30.15
CA SER A 111 -22.01 -23.25 30.43
C SER A 111 -21.03 -22.20 30.94
N ASN A 112 -20.97 -22.10 32.28
CA ASN A 112 -20.34 -21.09 33.14
C ASN A 112 -18.79 -20.88 33.00
N ARG A 113 -18.18 -20.91 31.80
CA ARG A 113 -16.70 -20.95 31.61
C ARG A 113 -16.12 -20.14 30.44
N CYS A 114 -16.57 -18.93 30.14
CA CYS A 114 -15.92 -18.19 29.04
C CYS A 114 -15.83 -16.68 29.27
N HIS A 115 -14.77 -16.29 29.96
CA HIS A 115 -14.29 -14.91 30.03
C HIS A 115 -13.05 -14.67 29.16
N ARG A 116 -12.42 -15.73 28.61
CA ARG A 116 -11.12 -15.66 27.88
C ARG A 116 -11.22 -15.33 26.39
N ASN A 117 -12.33 -15.61 25.71
CA ASN A 117 -12.41 -15.43 24.25
C ASN A 117 -12.71 -13.97 23.81
N HIS A 118 -13.37 -13.18 24.65
CA HIS A 118 -13.81 -11.85 24.23
C HIS A 118 -12.65 -10.85 24.10
N GLY A 119 -11.65 -10.93 24.99
CA GLY A 119 -10.45 -10.09 24.95
C GLY A 119 -9.61 -10.30 23.68
N GLN A 120 -9.52 -11.54 23.19
CA GLN A 120 -8.82 -11.84 21.93
C GLN A 120 -9.54 -11.24 20.72
N LEU A 121 -10.87 -11.37 20.63
CA LEU A 121 -11.65 -10.77 19.52
C LEU A 121 -11.50 -9.24 19.45
N ILE A 122 -11.54 -8.58 20.62
CA ILE A 122 -11.34 -7.12 20.71
C ILE A 122 -9.94 -6.74 20.27
N GLN A 123 -8.92 -7.52 20.63
CA GLN A 123 -7.54 -7.27 20.21
C GLN A 123 -7.37 -7.47 18.70
N GLN A 124 -7.95 -8.54 18.13
CA GLN A 124 -7.94 -8.76 16.68
C GLN A 124 -8.62 -7.62 15.90
N GLY A 125 -9.73 -7.08 16.42
CA GLY A 125 -10.37 -5.90 15.85
C GLY A 125 -9.46 -4.66 15.88
N LYS A 126 -8.76 -4.42 16.99
CA LYS A 126 -7.79 -3.32 17.12
C LYS A 126 -6.62 -3.47 16.15
N ASP A 127 -6.08 -4.67 16.02
CA ASP A 127 -4.96 -4.95 15.13
C ASP A 127 -5.37 -4.78 13.66
N LEU A 128 -6.59 -5.21 13.30
CA LEU A 128 -7.17 -5.02 11.97
C LEU A 128 -7.37 -3.54 11.61
N VAL A 129 -7.90 -2.74 12.54
CA VAL A 129 -8.04 -1.28 12.35
C VAL A 129 -6.67 -0.60 12.22
N THR A 130 -5.70 -1.00 13.04
CA THR A 130 -4.34 -0.46 12.99
C THR A 130 -3.67 -0.79 11.64
N TYR A 131 -3.87 -2.02 11.14
CA TYR A 131 -3.43 -2.42 9.81
C TYR A 131 -4.04 -1.54 8.71
N ALA A 132 -5.34 -1.25 8.74
CA ALA A 132 -5.99 -0.37 7.77
C ALA A 132 -5.40 1.05 7.81
N ILE A 133 -5.23 1.62 9.01
CA ILE A 133 -4.67 2.96 9.21
C ILE A 133 -3.26 3.05 8.61
N ILE A 134 -2.40 2.07 8.91
CA ILE A 134 -1.01 2.09 8.45
C ILE A 134 -0.91 1.93 6.93
N ASN A 135 -1.74 1.08 6.31
CA ASN A 135 -1.83 0.96 4.85
C ASN A 135 -2.35 2.24 4.20
N ALA A 136 -3.37 2.88 4.78
CA ALA A 136 -3.89 4.16 4.28
C ALA A 136 -2.83 5.28 4.35
N VAL A 137 -2.06 5.34 5.44
CA VAL A 137 -0.93 6.28 5.56
C VAL A 137 0.16 5.98 4.53
N ALA A 138 0.42 4.69 4.24
CA ALA A 138 1.37 4.27 3.23
C ALA A 138 0.94 4.73 1.82
N MET A 139 -0.33 4.52 1.47
CA MET A 139 -0.95 4.99 0.22
C MET A 139 -0.84 6.51 0.09
N ARG A 140 -1.24 7.27 1.13
CA ARG A 140 -1.11 8.73 1.14
C ARG A 140 0.34 9.18 0.89
N LYS A 141 1.31 8.53 1.53
CA LYS A 141 2.73 8.90 1.41
C LYS A 141 3.32 8.56 0.03
N ILE A 142 2.88 7.47 -0.62
CA ILE A 142 3.37 7.15 -1.96
C ILE A 142 2.75 8.06 -3.01
N LEU A 143 1.48 8.42 -2.88
CA LEU A 143 0.81 9.40 -3.74
C LEU A 143 1.47 10.79 -3.61
N LYS A 144 1.68 11.29 -2.39
CA LYS A 144 2.44 12.55 -2.20
C LYS A 144 3.85 12.53 -2.83
N LYS A 145 4.48 11.35 -2.87
CA LYS A 145 5.79 11.19 -3.51
C LYS A 145 5.66 11.19 -5.04
N TYR A 146 4.61 10.59 -5.57
CA TYR A 146 4.25 10.65 -6.99
C TYR A 146 4.01 12.12 -7.40
N ASP A 147 3.16 12.87 -6.68
CA ASP A 147 2.85 14.26 -7.00
C ASP A 147 4.11 15.14 -7.06
N LYS A 148 5.01 14.98 -6.09
CA LYS A 148 6.30 15.68 -6.06
C LYS A 148 7.20 15.35 -7.25
N GLU A 149 7.14 14.11 -7.75
CA GLU A 149 7.95 13.67 -8.88
C GLU A 149 7.30 14.02 -10.23
N SER A 150 5.98 14.10 -10.31
CA SER A 150 5.23 14.49 -11.51
C SER A 150 5.20 16.01 -11.70
N HIS A 151 4.87 16.80 -10.67
CA HIS A 151 4.61 18.25 -10.82
C HIS A 151 5.81 19.18 -10.59
N GLY A 152 6.94 18.71 -10.04
CA GLY A 152 8.09 19.59 -9.74
C GLY A 152 7.76 20.68 -8.68
N PRO A 153 8.71 21.57 -8.32
CA PRO A 153 8.57 22.50 -7.19
C PRO A 153 7.60 23.68 -7.39
N TYR A 154 6.68 23.61 -8.36
CA TYR A 154 5.64 24.62 -8.57
C TYR A 154 4.27 24.03 -8.26
N SER A 155 3.99 23.86 -6.97
CA SER A 155 2.64 23.70 -6.37
C SER A 155 2.75 23.96 -4.87
#